data_AF-A0A2W4RXS9-F1
#
_entry.id   AF-A0A2W4RXS9-F1
#
_cell.length_a   1.000
_cell.length_b   1.000
_cell.length_c   1.000
_cell.angle_alpha   90.00
_cell.angle_beta   90.00
_cell.angle_gamma   90.00
#
_symmetry.space_group_name_H-M   'P 1'
#
loop_
_entity.id
_entity.type
_entity.pdbx_description
1 polymer ?
#
loop_
_entity_poly.entity_id
_entity_poly.type
_entity_poly.pdbx_seq_one_letter_code
_entity_poly.pdbx_strand_id
1 'polypeptide(L)'
;MNRPWRRHGRRFVQVVLRQDDVRRFAGCPPVAWSSYSFERREDGERAEIHYVQEVGPPDAGDPGPVNWTGEEVVGFKLHLPSRILYHNVRRLEDGLPGNAERGNILAWEQWLEDRRAGTPIRMEVRMDAQSILYRTLWLFAGAFAAAVLTLASATWFVLRRARRRIAASRQAVAPRPRST
;
A
#
# COMPACT_ATOMS: atom_id res chain seq x y z
N MET A 1 -7.34 10.62 25.38
CA MET A 1 -6.74 11.94 25.08
C MET A 1 -5.23 11.80 25.12
N ASN A 2 -4.54 12.07 24.00
CA ASN A 2 -3.08 12.11 24.00
C ASN A 2 -2.59 13.32 24.81
N ARG A 3 -1.56 13.12 25.65
CA ARG A 3 -0.95 14.22 26.42
C ARG A 3 -0.40 15.28 25.45
N PRO A 4 -0.61 16.59 25.73
CA PRO A 4 0.06 17.65 24.99
C PRO A 4 1.57 17.42 25.04
N TRP A 5 2.24 17.53 23.90
CA TRP A 5 3.68 17.36 23.81
C TRP A 5 4.34 18.65 23.30
N ARG A 6 5.64 18.82 23.56
CA ARG A 6 6.39 20.01 23.17
C ARG A 6 7.51 19.66 22.19
N ARG A 7 7.71 20.52 21.18
CA ARG A 7 8.86 20.46 20.26
C ARG A 7 9.30 21.88 19.91
N HIS A 8 10.60 22.16 20.02
CA HIS A 8 11.16 23.50 19.75
C HIS A 8 10.38 24.64 20.45
N GLY A 9 10.06 24.46 21.73
CA GLY A 9 9.30 25.43 22.53
C GLY A 9 7.78 25.48 22.27
N ARG A 10 7.28 24.89 21.18
CA ARG A 10 5.86 24.90 20.80
C ARG A 10 5.10 23.74 21.44
N ARG A 11 3.84 23.96 21.79
CA ARG A 11 2.91 22.93 22.28
C ARG A 11 2.12 22.36 21.12
N PHE A 12 1.95 21.04 21.11
CA PHE A 12 1.20 20.33 20.10
C PHE A 12 0.09 19.53 20.76
N VAL A 13 -1.08 19.55 20.13
CA VAL A 13 -2.20 18.67 20.44
C VAL A 13 -2.28 17.65 19.31
N GLN A 14 -2.42 16.38 19.68
CA GLN A 14 -2.63 15.31 18.70
C GLN A 14 -4.00 14.69 18.95
N VAL A 15 -4.80 14.62 17.88
CA VAL A 15 -6.04 13.86 17.85
C VAL A 15 -5.82 12.69 16.91
N VAL A 16 -6.14 11.48 17.38
CA VAL A 16 -6.06 10.26 16.57
C VAL A 16 -7.47 9.71 16.42
N LEU A 17 -7.91 9.58 15.18
CA LEU A 17 -9.16 8.95 14.81
C LEU A 17 -8.83 7.65 14.07
N ARG A 18 -9.64 6.62 14.28
CA ARG A 18 -9.51 5.33 13.61
C ARG A 18 -10.84 4.98 12.97
N GLN A 19 -10.76 4.47 11.74
CA GLN A 19 -11.92 3.96 11.03
C GLN A 19 -11.46 2.84 10.09
N ASP A 20 -12.26 1.79 9.99
CA ASP A 20 -11.93 0.63 9.15
C ASP A 20 -12.13 0.93 7.66
N ASP A 21 -13.07 1.82 7.34
CA ASP A 21 -13.38 2.26 5.98
C ASP A 21 -13.22 3.78 5.86
N VAL A 22 -12.25 4.21 5.05
CA VAL A 22 -11.94 5.63 4.87
C VAL A 22 -13.15 6.44 4.40
N ARG A 23 -14.07 5.82 3.65
CA ARG A 23 -15.28 6.48 3.12
C ARG A 23 -16.25 6.91 4.23
N ARG A 24 -16.14 6.30 5.41
CA ARG A 24 -16.97 6.61 6.58
C ARG A 24 -16.42 7.75 7.43
N PHE A 25 -15.22 8.26 7.15
CA PHE A 25 -14.65 9.38 7.94
C PHE A 25 -15.49 10.65 7.88
N ALA A 26 -16.22 10.90 6.78
CA ALA A 26 -17.13 12.04 6.69
C ALA A 26 -18.20 12.06 7.79
N GLY A 27 -18.54 10.90 8.38
CA GLY A 27 -19.44 10.81 9.53
C GLY A 27 -18.81 11.16 10.88
N CYS A 28 -17.49 11.41 10.94
CA CYS A 28 -16.79 11.78 12.16
C CYS A 28 -16.73 13.31 12.29
N PRO A 29 -17.31 13.93 13.33
CA PRO A 29 -17.41 15.39 13.44
C PRO A 29 -16.09 16.16 13.22
N PRO A 30 -14.92 15.73 13.75
CA PRO A 30 -13.68 16.49 13.58
C PRO A 30 -13.15 16.56 12.13
N VAL A 31 -13.69 15.72 11.23
CA VAL A 31 -13.25 15.64 9.83
C VAL A 31 -14.44 15.62 8.85
N ALA A 32 -15.65 15.97 9.32
CA ALA A 32 -16.88 15.96 8.54
C ALA A 32 -16.90 17.00 7.40
N TRP A 33 -16.05 18.01 7.48
CA TRP A 33 -15.77 18.99 6.43
C TRP A 33 -15.03 18.43 5.21
N SER A 34 -14.90 17.11 5.06
CA SER A 34 -14.21 16.47 3.94
C SER A 34 -15.04 15.34 3.36
N SER A 35 -14.97 15.18 2.04
CA SER A 35 -15.52 14.02 1.34
C SER A 35 -14.41 13.04 0.97
N TYR A 36 -14.77 11.76 0.86
CA TYR A 36 -13.82 10.67 0.66
C TYR A 36 -14.38 9.68 -0.37
N SER A 37 -13.60 9.36 -1.40
CA SER A 37 -13.86 8.26 -2.32
C SER A 37 -12.68 7.29 -2.31
N PHE A 38 -13.00 6.01 -2.44
CA PHE A 38 -12.03 4.92 -2.46
C PHE A 38 -12.59 3.84 -3.38
N GLU A 39 -12.13 3.86 -4.62
CA GLU A 39 -12.62 2.99 -5.69
C GLU A 39 -11.52 2.02 -6.11
N ARG A 40 -11.90 0.76 -6.31
CA ARG A 40 -11.03 -0.20 -6.97
C ARG A 40 -11.34 -0.20 -8.46
N ARG A 41 -10.31 -0.09 -9.29
CA ARG A 41 -10.38 -0.18 -10.74
C ARG A 41 -9.52 -1.33 -11.22
N GLU A 42 -9.97 -2.02 -12.25
CA GLU A 42 -9.18 -3.05 -12.91
C GLU A 42 -8.58 -2.43 -14.19
N ASP A 43 -7.26 -2.45 -14.29
CA ASP A 43 -6.49 -2.01 -15.45
C ASP A 43 -5.67 -3.21 -15.98
N GLY A 44 -6.29 -3.96 -16.88
CA GLY A 44 -5.74 -5.22 -17.39
C GLY A 44 -5.51 -6.24 -16.26
N GLU A 45 -4.27 -6.68 -16.09
CA GLU A 45 -3.88 -7.63 -15.03
C GLU A 45 -3.68 -6.99 -13.65
N ARG A 46 -3.72 -5.65 -13.54
CA ARG A 46 -3.46 -4.95 -12.28
C ARG A 46 -4.73 -4.30 -11.75
N ALA A 47 -5.01 -4.56 -10.48
CA ALA A 47 -5.99 -3.79 -9.75
C ALA A 47 -5.34 -2.53 -9.17
N GLU A 48 -5.98 -1.40 -9.39
CA GLU A 48 -5.61 -0.10 -8.87
C GLU A 48 -6.65 0.37 -7.84
N ILE A 49 -6.20 1.13 -6.85
CA ILE A 49 -7.06 1.92 -6.00
C ILE A 49 -6.95 3.40 -6.39
N HIS A 50 -8.10 4.00 -6.68
CA HIS A 50 -8.28 5.42 -6.85
C HIS A 50 -8.86 6.02 -5.57
N TYR A 51 -8.08 6.85 -4.90
CA TYR A 51 -8.47 7.57 -3.69
C TYR A 51 -8.58 9.06 -3.99
N VAL A 52 -9.71 9.66 -3.60
CA VAL A 52 -9.88 11.12 -3.61
C VAL A 52 -10.37 11.57 -2.25
N GLN A 53 -9.75 12.60 -1.71
CA GLN A 53 -10.27 13.37 -0.59
C GLN A 53 -10.41 14.82 -1.00
N GLU A 54 -11.59 15.40 -0.75
CA GLU A 54 -11.83 16.81 -0.98
C GLU A 54 -12.09 17.49 0.36
N VAL A 55 -11.21 18.42 0.74
CA VAL A 55 -11.34 19.20 1.97
C VAL A 55 -12.15 20.44 1.63
N GLY A 56 -13.35 20.50 2.21
CA GLY A 56 -14.26 21.61 2.08
C GLY A 56 -13.87 22.82 2.93
N PRO A 57 -14.70 23.87 2.90
CA PRO A 57 -14.49 25.07 3.70
C PRO A 57 -14.42 24.74 5.21
N PRO A 58 -13.76 25.57 6.01
CA PRO A 58 -13.76 25.38 7.45
C PRO A 58 -15.18 25.61 7.98
N ASP A 59 -15.65 24.71 8.84
CA ASP A 59 -16.99 24.78 9.44
C ASP A 59 -16.97 25.48 10.81
N ALA A 60 -15.77 25.63 11.39
CA ALA A 60 -15.58 26.45 12.58
C ALA A 60 -15.56 27.93 12.17
N GLY A 61 -16.30 28.77 12.91
CA GLY A 61 -16.26 30.22 12.73
C GLY A 61 -14.88 30.82 12.99
N ASP A 62 -14.74 32.13 12.74
CA ASP A 62 -13.49 32.84 12.98
C ASP A 62 -13.03 32.67 14.44
N PRO A 63 -11.80 32.16 14.69
CA PRO A 63 -11.26 32.04 16.05
C PRO A 63 -11.04 33.39 16.76
N GLY A 64 -11.23 34.53 16.08
CA GLY A 64 -11.04 35.86 16.62
C GLY A 64 -9.56 36.28 16.64
N PRO A 65 -9.16 37.23 17.49
CA PRO A 65 -7.79 37.74 17.53
C PRO A 65 -6.83 36.69 18.12
N VAL A 66 -6.33 35.83 17.25
CA VAL A 66 -5.18 34.96 17.48
C VAL A 66 -4.00 35.55 16.72
N ASN A 67 -2.77 35.44 17.25
CA ASN A 67 -1.53 35.96 16.63
C ASN A 67 -1.13 35.15 15.37
N TRP A 68 -2.06 34.89 14.47
CA TRP A 68 -1.85 34.25 13.18
C TRP A 68 -1.82 35.30 12.10
N THR A 69 -0.88 35.21 11.17
CA THR A 69 -0.74 36.17 10.07
C THR A 69 -1.50 35.76 8.82
N GLY A 70 -1.82 34.47 8.67
CA GLY A 70 -2.35 33.89 7.44
C GLY A 70 -1.26 33.20 6.61
N GLU A 71 0.01 33.55 6.83
CA GLU A 71 1.19 32.95 6.20
C GLU A 71 1.60 31.62 6.85
N GLU A 72 0.84 31.12 7.83
CA GLU A 72 1.07 29.79 8.36
C GLU A 72 0.72 28.71 7.33
N VAL A 73 1.49 27.63 7.33
CA VAL A 73 1.25 26.48 6.44
C VAL A 73 0.24 25.52 7.07
N VAL A 74 -0.82 25.21 6.34
CA VAL A 74 -1.74 24.11 6.62
C VAL A 74 -1.36 22.94 5.72
N GLY A 75 -0.91 21.84 6.32
CA GLY A 75 -0.45 20.65 5.61
C GLY A 75 -1.34 19.43 5.83
N PHE A 76 -1.76 18.79 4.75
CA PHE A 76 -2.45 17.51 4.74
C PHE A 76 -1.49 16.44 4.26
N LYS A 77 -1.07 15.54 5.17
CA LYS A 77 -0.15 14.45 4.85
C LYS A 77 -0.89 13.12 4.75
N LEU A 78 -0.68 12.41 3.65
CA LEU A 78 -1.23 11.09 3.41
C LEU A 78 -0.10 10.06 3.30
N HIS A 79 -0.12 9.06 4.17
CA HIS A 79 0.80 7.93 4.12
C HIS A 79 0.11 6.73 3.46
N LEU A 80 0.71 6.21 2.40
CA LEU A 80 0.10 5.17 1.57
C LEU A 80 0.74 3.80 1.82
N PRO A 81 -0.07 2.73 1.87
CA PRO A 81 0.41 1.37 2.16
C PRO A 81 0.99 0.65 0.93
N SER A 82 0.93 1.27 -0.25
CA SER A 82 1.29 0.64 -1.53
C SER A 82 2.00 1.63 -2.45
N ARG A 83 2.48 1.11 -3.60
CA ARG A 83 3.18 1.90 -4.61
C ARG A 83 2.24 2.95 -5.20
N ILE A 84 2.71 4.19 -5.25
CA ILE A 84 2.01 5.30 -5.89
C ILE A 84 2.21 5.21 -7.41
N LEU A 85 1.10 5.28 -8.15
CA LEU A 85 1.09 5.32 -9.61
C LEU A 85 0.88 6.76 -10.11
N TYR A 86 0.06 7.54 -9.42
CA TYR A 86 -0.19 8.94 -9.72
C TYR A 86 -0.61 9.71 -8.46
N HIS A 87 -0.30 11.01 -8.43
CA HIS A 87 -0.83 11.97 -7.46
C HIS A 87 -0.88 13.38 -8.04
N ASN A 88 -1.73 14.24 -7.48
CA ASN A 88 -1.87 15.63 -7.92
C ASN A 88 -1.16 16.67 -7.03
N VAL A 89 -0.26 16.26 -6.14
CA VAL A 89 0.50 17.18 -5.26
C VAL A 89 1.16 18.32 -6.03
N ARG A 90 0.98 19.54 -5.52
CA ARG A 90 1.70 20.74 -5.94
C ARG A 90 2.50 21.31 -4.78
N ARG A 91 3.66 21.88 -5.08
CA ARG A 91 4.48 22.59 -4.10
C ARG A 91 3.87 23.95 -3.79
N LEU A 92 3.88 24.35 -2.52
CA LEU A 92 3.27 25.60 -2.08
C LEU A 92 3.99 26.83 -2.65
N GLU A 93 5.31 26.77 -2.81
CA GLU A 93 6.10 27.97 -3.17
C GLU A 93 5.95 28.38 -4.64
N ASP A 94 5.86 27.42 -5.56
CA ASP A 94 5.92 27.65 -7.00
C ASP A 94 4.82 26.97 -7.80
N GLY A 95 3.92 26.20 -7.15
CA GLY A 95 2.83 25.50 -7.79
C GLY A 95 3.26 24.35 -8.72
N LEU A 96 4.55 24.01 -8.77
CA LEU A 96 5.06 22.93 -9.61
C LEU A 96 4.64 21.56 -9.06
N PRO A 97 4.65 20.48 -9.88
CA PRO A 97 4.45 19.13 -9.39
C PRO A 97 5.38 18.82 -8.21
N GLY A 98 4.79 18.42 -7.07
CA GLY A 98 5.54 17.91 -5.93
C GLY A 98 5.94 16.46 -6.12
N ASN A 99 6.67 15.91 -5.14
CA ASN A 99 7.08 14.49 -5.12
C ASN A 99 6.70 13.85 -3.79
N ALA A 100 6.61 12.51 -3.77
CA ALA A 100 6.40 11.77 -2.54
C ALA A 100 7.64 11.82 -1.63
N GLU A 101 7.44 12.18 -0.36
CA GLU A 101 8.43 11.99 0.70
C GLU A 101 8.55 10.49 1.01
N ARG A 102 9.79 9.99 1.18
CA ARG A 102 10.07 8.58 1.53
C ARG A 102 9.41 7.55 0.61
N GLY A 103 9.05 7.95 -0.62
CA GLY A 103 8.45 7.09 -1.64
C GLY A 103 6.96 6.74 -1.44
N ASN A 104 6.34 7.11 -0.33
CA ASN A 104 4.94 6.76 -0.04
C ASN A 104 4.16 7.77 0.83
N ILE A 105 4.71 8.97 1.04
CA ILE A 105 4.05 10.04 1.78
C ILE A 105 3.84 11.23 0.86
N LEU A 106 2.61 11.68 0.77
CA LEU A 106 2.23 12.86 0.00
C LEU A 106 1.81 13.97 0.95
N ALA A 107 2.15 15.21 0.62
CA ALA A 107 1.82 16.38 1.40
C ALA A 107 1.18 17.43 0.49
N TRP A 108 -0.06 17.83 0.79
CA TRP A 108 -0.71 18.99 0.18
C TRP A 108 -0.66 20.13 1.17
N GLU A 109 -0.17 21.26 0.72
CA GLU A 109 0.07 22.43 1.55
C GLU A 109 -0.67 23.63 0.97
N GLN A 110 -1.14 24.48 1.88
CA GLN A 110 -1.90 25.68 1.58
C GLN A 110 -1.61 26.71 2.67
N TRP A 111 -1.66 28.01 2.34
CA TRP A 111 -1.61 29.07 3.34
C TRP A 111 -2.86 29.08 4.21
N LEU A 112 -2.72 29.45 5.47
CA LEU A 112 -3.83 29.50 6.40
C LEU A 112 -4.92 30.48 5.94
N GLU A 113 -4.53 31.59 5.30
CA GLU A 113 -5.48 32.54 4.70
C GLU A 113 -6.37 31.88 3.64
N ASP A 114 -5.81 31.12 2.71
CA ASP A 114 -6.55 30.41 1.68
C ASP A 114 -7.46 29.35 2.28
N ARG A 115 -6.96 28.63 3.30
CA ARG A 115 -7.75 27.63 4.02
C ARG A 115 -8.96 28.27 4.68
N ARG A 116 -8.79 29.44 5.30
CA ARG A 116 -9.84 30.23 5.95
C ARG A 116 -10.83 30.81 4.95
N ALA A 117 -10.37 31.21 3.77
CA ALA A 117 -11.22 31.64 2.66
C ALA A 117 -12.06 30.49 2.06
N GLY A 118 -11.79 29.24 2.46
CA GLY A 118 -12.53 28.07 2.00
C GLY A 118 -12.05 27.52 0.65
N THR A 119 -10.86 27.92 0.21
CA THR A 119 -10.26 27.39 -1.02
C THR A 119 -10.08 25.87 -0.88
N PRO A 120 -10.69 25.07 -1.76
CA PRO A 120 -10.75 23.62 -1.60
C PRO A 120 -9.38 22.98 -1.86
N ILE A 121 -9.06 21.93 -1.09
CA ILE A 121 -7.92 21.06 -1.37
C ILE A 121 -8.46 19.71 -1.85
N ARG A 122 -8.22 19.42 -3.12
CA ARG A 122 -8.48 18.10 -3.70
C ARG A 122 -7.20 17.28 -3.69
N MET A 123 -7.20 16.21 -2.91
CA MET A 123 -6.12 15.23 -2.86
C MET A 123 -6.52 14.02 -3.68
N GLU A 124 -5.79 13.77 -4.77
CA GLU A 124 -6.04 12.64 -5.66
C GLU A 124 -4.81 11.75 -5.72
N VAL A 125 -5.02 10.45 -5.55
CA VAL A 125 -3.99 9.42 -5.57
C VAL A 125 -4.49 8.18 -6.28
N ARG A 126 -3.62 7.62 -7.11
CA ARG A 126 -3.78 6.28 -7.69
C ARG A 126 -2.64 5.40 -7.19
N MET A 127 -2.95 4.20 -6.70
CA MET A 127 -1.97 3.28 -6.14
C MET A 127 -2.29 1.82 -6.50
N ASP A 128 -1.27 0.95 -6.46
CA ASP A 128 -1.47 -0.49 -6.64
C ASP A 128 -2.39 -1.06 -5.53
N ALA A 129 -3.41 -1.85 -5.89
CA ALA A 129 -4.35 -2.44 -4.92
C ALA A 129 -3.75 -3.59 -4.10
N GLN A 130 -2.67 -4.21 -4.59
CA GLN A 130 -1.93 -5.23 -3.86
C GLN A 130 -0.61 -4.67 -3.37
N SER A 131 -0.29 -4.93 -2.11
CA SER A 131 1.09 -4.75 -1.63
C SER A 131 2.01 -5.68 -2.43
N ILE A 132 3.16 -5.14 -2.85
CA ILE A 132 4.22 -5.89 -3.54
C ILE A 132 4.54 -7.20 -2.80
N LEU A 133 4.37 -7.22 -1.47
CA LEU A 133 4.53 -8.39 -0.61
C LEU A 133 3.81 -9.64 -1.11
N TYR A 134 2.54 -9.53 -1.52
CA TYR A 134 1.76 -10.69 -1.97
C TYR A 134 2.30 -11.25 -3.29
N ARG A 135 2.71 -10.37 -4.20
CA ARG A 135 3.32 -10.78 -5.47
C ARG A 135 4.64 -11.50 -5.24
N THR A 136 5.46 -10.99 -4.33
CA THR A 136 6.73 -11.63 -3.96
C THR A 136 6.50 -12.99 -3.29
N LEU A 137 5.48 -13.10 -2.43
CA LEU A 137 5.14 -14.34 -1.76
C LEU A 137 4.74 -15.45 -2.75
N TRP A 138 3.90 -15.14 -3.75
CA TRP A 138 3.52 -16.10 -4.78
C TRP A 138 4.68 -16.51 -5.67
N LEU A 139 5.58 -15.57 -6.01
CA LEU A 139 6.80 -15.88 -6.75
C LEU A 139 7.69 -16.87 -5.97
N PHE A 140 7.90 -16.65 -4.67
CA PHE A 140 8.67 -17.56 -3.84
C PHE A 140 7.98 -18.91 -3.66
N ALA A 141 6.67 -18.93 -3.42
CA ALA A 141 5.90 -20.16 -3.30
C ALA A 141 5.97 -21.00 -4.59
N GLY A 142 5.85 -20.34 -5.76
CA GLY A 142 5.97 -20.99 -7.06
C GLY A 142 7.37 -21.55 -7.30
N ALA A 143 8.43 -20.78 -7.04
CA ALA A 143 9.81 -21.23 -7.16
C ALA A 143 10.12 -22.42 -6.22
N PHE A 144 9.65 -22.35 -4.97
CA PHE A 144 9.79 -23.42 -3.99
C PHE A 144 9.07 -24.70 -4.47
N ALA A 145 7.82 -24.58 -4.93
CA ALA A 145 7.07 -25.71 -5.46
C ALA A 145 7.78 -26.35 -6.69
N ALA A 146 8.30 -25.53 -7.60
CA ALA A 146 9.06 -26.00 -8.75
C ALA A 146 10.32 -26.77 -8.32
N ALA A 147 11.05 -26.27 -7.32
CA ALA A 147 12.24 -26.95 -6.78
C ALA A 147 11.88 -28.31 -6.15
N VAL A 148 10.82 -28.36 -5.32
CA VAL A 148 10.33 -29.60 -4.70
C VAL A 148 9.92 -30.63 -5.76
N LEU A 149 9.17 -30.21 -6.78
CA LEU A 149 8.77 -31.09 -7.88
C LEU A 149 9.97 -31.62 -8.67
N THR A 150 10.97 -30.78 -8.90
CA THR A 150 12.21 -31.16 -9.58
C THR A 150 12.97 -32.22 -8.79
N LEU A 151 13.15 -32.01 -7.48
CA LEU A 151 13.79 -32.96 -6.57
C LEU A 151 13.02 -34.29 -6.50
N ALA A 152 11.71 -34.24 -6.30
CA ALA A 152 10.86 -35.42 -6.23
C ALA A 152 10.91 -36.23 -7.53
N SER A 153 10.88 -35.55 -8.68
CA SER A 153 10.96 -36.18 -10.00
C SER A 153 12.32 -36.84 -10.23
N ALA A 154 13.42 -36.18 -9.85
CA ALA A 154 14.77 -36.73 -9.93
C ALA A 154 14.92 -37.97 -9.03
N THR A 155 14.49 -37.89 -7.77
CA THR A 155 14.52 -39.03 -6.82
C THR A 155 13.70 -40.20 -7.35
N TRP A 156 12.48 -39.94 -7.83
CA TRP A 156 11.63 -40.97 -8.41
C TRP A 156 12.27 -41.63 -9.63
N PHE A 157 12.89 -40.86 -10.51
CA PHE A 157 13.56 -41.38 -11.70
C PHE A 157 14.75 -42.29 -11.35
N VAL A 158 15.57 -41.89 -10.38
CA VAL A 158 16.70 -42.69 -9.89
C VAL A 158 16.19 -44.01 -9.29
N LEU A 159 15.19 -43.96 -8.41
CA LEU A 159 14.61 -45.15 -7.79
C LEU A 159 13.98 -46.08 -8.82
N ARG A 160 13.25 -45.54 -9.80
CA ARG A 160 12.66 -46.32 -10.90
C ARG A 160 13.73 -47.02 -11.74
N ARG A 161 14.84 -46.36 -12.05
CA ARG A 161 15.96 -46.94 -12.81
C ARG A 161 16.67 -48.04 -12.01
N ALA A 162 16.89 -47.84 -10.71
CA ALA A 162 17.48 -48.84 -9.83
C ALA A 162 16.63 -50.13 -9.78
N ARG A 163 15.30 -49.98 -9.59
CA ARG A 163 14.36 -51.11 -9.57
C ARG A 163 14.39 -51.92 -10.88
N ARG A 164 14.44 -51.25 -12.03
CA ARG A 164 14.54 -51.90 -13.35
C ARG A 164 15.83 -52.71 -13.52
N ARG A 165 16.96 -52.18 -13.05
CA ARG A 165 18.26 -52.89 -13.10
C ARG A 165 18.24 -54.15 -12.24
N ILE A 166 17.76 -54.05 -11.00
CA ILE A 166 17.66 -55.21 -10.09
C ILE A 166 16.75 -56.30 -10.67
N ALA A 167 15.61 -55.92 -11.26
CA ALA A 167 14.71 -56.87 -11.92
C ALA A 167 15.39 -57.60 -13.10
N ALA A 168 16.14 -56.89 -13.94
CA ALA A 168 16.89 -57.47 -15.05
C ALA A 168 18.00 -58.42 -14.56
N SER A 169 18.73 -58.05 -13.50
CA SER A 169 19.75 -58.91 -12.89
C SER A 169 19.17 -60.20 -12.31
N ARG A 170 17.98 -60.14 -11.68
CA ARG A 170 17.28 -61.32 -11.16
C ARG A 170 16.86 -62.29 -12.27
N GLN A 171 16.43 -61.80 -13.42
CA GLN A 171 16.08 -62.64 -14.57
C GLN A 171 17.31 -63.30 -15.22
N ALA A 172 18.45 -62.62 -15.25
CA ALA A 172 19.69 -63.18 -15.80
C ALA A 172 20.29 -64.33 -14.96
N VAL A 173 19.98 -64.38 -13.66
CA VAL A 173 20.45 -65.42 -12.72
C VAL A 173 19.46 -66.61 -12.63
N ALA A 174 18.28 -66.52 -13.23
CA ALA A 174 17.31 -67.61 -13.22
C ALA A 174 17.88 -68.84 -13.97
N PRO A 175 17.95 -70.02 -13.34
CA PRO A 175 18.58 -71.19 -13.95
C PRO A 175 17.80 -71.65 -15.19
N ARG A 176 18.50 -71.89 -16.30
CA ARG A 176 17.90 -72.48 -17.50
C ARG A 176 17.34 -73.86 -17.15
N PRO A 177 16.08 -74.17 -17.51
CA PRO A 177 15.54 -75.52 -17.33
C PRO A 177 16.38 -76.49 -18.17
N ARG A 178 16.87 -77.56 -17.54
CA ARG A 178 17.54 -78.66 -18.23
C ARG A 178 16.50 -79.38 -19.08
N SER A 179 16.64 -79.33 -20.39
CA SER A 179 15.90 -80.18 -21.32
C SER A 179 16.43 -81.60 -21.19
N THR A 180 15.56 -82.51 -20.78
CA THR A 180 15.70 -83.98 -20.86
C THR A 180 15.52 -84.46 -22.29
#